data_AF-A0A095Z809-F1
#
_entry.id   AF-A0A095Z809-F1
#
_cell.length_a   1.000
_cell.length_b   1.000
_cell.length_c   1.000
_cell.angle_alpha   90.00
_cell.angle_beta   90.00
_cell.angle_gamma   90.00
#
_symmetry.space_group_name_H-M   'P 1'
#
loop_
_entity.id
_entity.type
_entity.pdbx_description
1 polymer ?
#
loop_
_entity_poly.entity_id
_entity_poly.type
_entity_poly.pdbx_seq_one_letter_code
_entity_poly.pdbx_strand_id
1 'polypeptide(L)'
;QDVGSEYRFPEEYQPYVKGELTYEQMLRAYRSYNCFLNVNSIPNSTTMFSRRVFEVLACGTPVISASSPALEGVFGNGVIQVADSDEAANWIKALRMSPDLRDEFSYEARMKILLGHTYSHRVDEILKRVSLNNHVVGKARVSIMASTNRPNQIPHLLKQVGKQVGVEVQLLVATHGFEATPEHKNLANDLALNAQWFYQDETISLGSIYNFLIARADYPIVAKIDDDDDYGPYYLLEQADAIDSMAA
;
A
#
# COMPACT_ATOMS: atom_id res chain seq x y z
N GLN A 1 -19.95 -32.35 6.70
CA GLN A 1 -21.37 -32.13 6.35
C GLN A 1 -21.44 -32.22 4.84
N ASP A 2 -22.33 -33.04 4.30
CA ASP A 2 -22.47 -33.21 2.84
C ASP A 2 -23.05 -31.92 2.27
N VAL A 3 -22.24 -31.18 1.52
CA VAL A 3 -22.65 -29.94 0.86
C VAL A 3 -23.52 -30.36 -0.32
N GLY A 4 -24.74 -29.79 -0.43
CA GLY A 4 -25.71 -30.16 -1.47
C GLY A 4 -25.09 -30.24 -2.87
N SER A 5 -25.64 -31.07 -3.77
CA SER A 5 -25.08 -31.29 -5.10
C SER A 5 -24.86 -30.02 -5.91
N GLU A 6 -25.62 -28.96 -5.62
CA GLU A 6 -25.47 -27.61 -6.18
C GLU A 6 -24.16 -26.88 -5.82
N TYR A 7 -23.42 -27.35 -4.81
CA TYR A 7 -22.14 -26.79 -4.38
C TYR A 7 -20.92 -27.61 -4.85
N ARG A 8 -21.16 -28.66 -5.66
CA ARG A 8 -20.08 -29.45 -6.27
C ARG A 8 -19.70 -28.86 -7.62
N PHE A 9 -18.41 -28.89 -7.95
CA PHE A 9 -17.98 -28.52 -9.30
C PHE A 9 -18.59 -29.49 -10.34
N PRO A 10 -19.02 -28.99 -11.51
CA PRO A 10 -19.43 -29.82 -12.63
C PRO A 10 -18.40 -30.92 -12.97
N GLU A 11 -18.86 -32.08 -13.48
CA GLU A 11 -18.01 -33.24 -13.76
C GLU A 11 -16.82 -32.92 -14.66
N GLU A 12 -17.03 -32.08 -15.67
CA GLU A 12 -15.98 -31.63 -16.60
C GLU A 12 -14.84 -30.88 -15.91
N TYR A 13 -15.09 -30.29 -14.73
CA TYR A 13 -14.09 -29.55 -13.97
C TYR A 13 -13.40 -30.37 -12.87
N GLN A 14 -13.95 -31.53 -12.50
CA GLN A 14 -13.40 -32.39 -11.43
C GLN A 14 -11.91 -32.74 -11.60
N PRO A 15 -11.37 -33.04 -12.81
CA PRO A 15 -9.94 -33.33 -12.98
C PRO A 15 -9.01 -32.15 -12.62
N TYR A 16 -9.54 -30.93 -12.61
CA TYR A 16 -8.79 -29.70 -12.31
C TYR A 16 -8.87 -29.32 -10.82
N VAL A 17 -9.76 -29.94 -10.04
CA VAL A 17 -9.86 -29.72 -8.59
C VAL A 17 -8.73 -30.48 -7.88
N LYS A 18 -7.83 -29.76 -7.21
CA LYS A 18 -6.63 -30.33 -6.56
C LYS A 18 -6.78 -30.66 -5.07
N GLY A 19 -8.00 -30.54 -4.54
CA GLY A 19 -8.32 -30.81 -3.14
C GLY A 19 -8.53 -29.52 -2.35
N GLU A 20 -8.26 -29.59 -1.04
CA GLU A 20 -8.51 -28.51 -0.09
C GLU A 20 -7.18 -27.97 0.46
N LEU A 21 -7.17 -26.69 0.79
CA LEU A 21 -6.02 -26.00 1.36
C LEU A 21 -6.39 -25.47 2.76
N THR A 22 -5.46 -25.59 3.70
CA THR A 22 -5.53 -24.85 4.96
C THR A 22 -5.46 -23.34 4.68
N TYR A 23 -5.85 -22.51 5.65
CA TYR A 23 -5.81 -21.06 5.48
C TYR A 23 -4.40 -20.53 5.14
N GLU A 24 -3.37 -21.02 5.83
CA GLU A 24 -1.98 -20.63 5.53
C GLU A 24 -1.54 -21.03 4.12
N GLN A 25 -1.94 -22.22 3.67
CA GLN A 25 -1.66 -22.68 2.31
C GLN A 25 -2.43 -21.85 1.27
N MET A 26 -3.65 -21.42 1.57
CA MET A 26 -4.44 -20.53 0.71
C MET A 26 -3.72 -19.20 0.49
N LEU A 27 -3.15 -18.58 1.53
CA LEU A 27 -2.42 -17.32 1.39
C LEU A 27 -1.20 -17.45 0.47
N ARG A 28 -0.51 -18.61 0.50
CA ARG A 28 0.58 -18.91 -0.44
C ARG A 28 0.06 -19.14 -1.86
N ALA A 29 -1.05 -19.87 -2.00
CA ALA A 29 -1.69 -20.11 -3.28
C ALA A 29 -2.15 -18.79 -3.93
N TYR A 30 -2.66 -17.83 -3.16
CA TYR A 30 -3.05 -16.51 -3.67
C TYR A 30 -1.93 -15.74 -4.37
N ARG A 31 -0.67 -16.03 -4.06
CA ARG A 31 0.51 -15.40 -4.71
C ARG A 31 1.04 -16.18 -5.92
N SER A 32 0.51 -17.37 -6.18
CA SER A 32 1.12 -18.35 -7.10
C SER A 32 0.50 -18.34 -8.51
N TYR A 33 -0.50 -17.50 -8.77
CA TYR A 33 -1.23 -17.45 -10.04
C TYR A 33 -1.20 -16.05 -10.66
N ASN A 34 -1.39 -15.98 -11.98
CA ASN A 34 -1.41 -14.69 -12.70
C ASN A 34 -2.66 -13.86 -12.41
N CYS A 35 -3.77 -14.49 -12.06
CA CYS A 35 -5.03 -13.85 -11.71
C CYS A 35 -5.96 -14.86 -11.01
N PHE A 36 -6.99 -14.36 -10.34
CA PHE A 36 -8.08 -15.18 -9.78
C PHE A 36 -9.44 -14.76 -10.36
N LEU A 37 -10.30 -15.76 -10.60
CA LEU A 37 -11.71 -15.53 -10.93
C LEU A 37 -12.55 -15.54 -9.65
N ASN A 38 -13.30 -14.47 -9.42
CA ASN A 38 -14.31 -14.37 -8.37
C ASN A 38 -15.72 -14.44 -8.97
N VAL A 39 -16.57 -15.23 -8.32
CA VAL A 39 -18.00 -15.34 -8.65
C VAL A 39 -18.82 -14.95 -7.42
N ASN A 40 -19.87 -14.17 -7.64
CA ASN A 40 -20.75 -13.67 -6.58
C ASN A 40 -22.10 -14.38 -6.63
N SER A 41 -22.58 -14.86 -5.48
CA SER A 41 -23.91 -15.50 -5.38
C SER A 41 -25.07 -14.49 -5.30
N ILE A 42 -24.78 -13.21 -5.02
CA ILE A 42 -25.78 -12.12 -4.97
C ILE A 42 -25.28 -10.96 -5.85
N PRO A 43 -25.53 -11.00 -7.17
CA PRO A 43 -24.90 -10.08 -8.13
C PRO A 43 -25.36 -8.62 -7.95
N ASN A 44 -26.58 -8.39 -7.48
CA ASN A 44 -27.16 -7.04 -7.33
C ASN A 44 -26.92 -6.42 -5.95
N SER A 45 -26.08 -7.02 -5.10
CA SER A 45 -25.82 -6.46 -3.77
C SER A 45 -25.00 -5.17 -3.87
N THR A 46 -25.38 -4.17 -3.08
CA THR A 46 -24.62 -2.92 -2.90
C THR A 46 -23.61 -3.00 -1.76
N THR A 47 -23.62 -4.07 -0.96
CA THR A 47 -22.79 -4.22 0.23
C THR A 47 -22.05 -5.55 0.34
N MET A 48 -22.43 -6.56 -0.45
CA MET A 48 -21.93 -7.93 -0.29
C MET A 48 -21.12 -8.42 -1.48
N PHE A 49 -19.91 -8.89 -1.19
CA PHE A 49 -19.10 -9.76 -2.03
C PHE A 49 -18.14 -10.56 -1.14
N SER A 50 -17.40 -11.50 -1.72
CA SER A 50 -16.58 -12.42 -0.94
C SER A 50 -15.37 -11.74 -0.29
N ARG A 51 -15.05 -12.13 0.96
CA ARG A 51 -13.81 -11.71 1.65
C ARG A 51 -12.54 -12.05 0.84
N ARG A 52 -12.60 -13.11 0.02
CA ARG A 52 -11.51 -13.56 -0.86
C ARG A 52 -11.00 -12.44 -1.76
N VAL A 53 -11.87 -11.55 -2.23
CA VAL A 53 -11.44 -10.42 -3.07
C VAL A 53 -10.41 -9.56 -2.33
N PHE A 54 -10.66 -9.21 -1.07
CA PHE A 54 -9.67 -8.48 -0.26
C PHE A 54 -8.37 -9.28 -0.08
N GLU A 55 -8.47 -10.57 0.25
CA GLU A 55 -7.29 -11.39 0.56
C GLU A 55 -6.38 -11.60 -0.65
N VAL A 56 -6.96 -11.87 -1.83
CA VAL A 56 -6.19 -12.08 -3.08
C VAL A 56 -5.52 -10.79 -3.54
N LEU A 57 -6.25 -9.68 -3.53
CA LEU A 57 -5.69 -8.37 -3.91
C LEU A 57 -4.60 -7.92 -2.93
N ALA A 58 -4.76 -8.18 -1.62
CA ALA A 58 -3.72 -7.92 -0.61
C ALA A 58 -2.45 -8.75 -0.86
N CYS A 59 -2.59 -9.94 -1.44
CA CYS A 59 -1.48 -10.79 -1.86
C CYS A 59 -0.79 -10.30 -3.14
N GLY A 60 -1.29 -9.23 -3.77
CA GLY A 60 -0.74 -8.66 -4.99
C GLY A 60 -1.07 -9.47 -6.24
N THR A 61 -2.25 -10.09 -6.29
CA THR A 61 -2.70 -10.82 -7.48
C THR A 61 -4.01 -10.25 -8.00
N PRO A 62 -4.12 -9.96 -9.32
CA PRO A 62 -5.34 -9.38 -9.88
C PRO A 62 -6.55 -10.31 -9.73
N VAL A 63 -7.71 -9.70 -9.48
CA VAL A 63 -9.00 -10.39 -9.43
C VAL A 63 -9.86 -9.97 -10.63
N ILE A 64 -10.38 -10.96 -11.35
CA ILE A 64 -11.44 -10.80 -12.35
C ILE A 64 -12.74 -11.23 -11.70
N SER A 65 -13.79 -10.42 -11.79
CA SER A 65 -15.08 -10.71 -11.19
C SER A 65 -16.23 -10.31 -12.11
N ALA A 66 -17.36 -11.01 -12.01
CA ALA A 66 -18.62 -10.45 -12.49
C ALA A 66 -18.86 -9.09 -11.80
N SER A 67 -19.36 -8.11 -12.57
CA SER A 67 -19.64 -6.78 -12.03
C SER A 67 -20.70 -6.83 -10.92
N SER A 68 -20.50 -6.03 -9.87
CA SER A 68 -21.52 -5.80 -8.85
C SER A 68 -21.41 -4.39 -8.28
N PRO A 69 -22.53 -3.79 -7.84
CA PRO A 69 -22.50 -2.45 -7.23
C PRO A 69 -21.58 -2.38 -5.99
N ALA A 70 -21.49 -3.47 -5.22
CA ALA A 70 -20.62 -3.53 -4.05
C ALA A 70 -19.12 -3.52 -4.43
N LEU A 71 -18.72 -4.22 -5.49
CA LEU A 71 -17.33 -4.21 -5.97
C LEU A 71 -16.97 -2.85 -6.56
N GLU A 72 -17.85 -2.27 -7.37
CA GLU A 72 -17.66 -0.93 -7.93
C GLU A 72 -17.49 0.11 -6.82
N GLY A 73 -18.36 0.08 -5.80
CA GLY A 73 -18.33 1.04 -4.70
C GLY A 73 -17.09 0.94 -3.81
N VAL A 74 -16.49 -0.24 -3.66
CA VAL A 74 -15.30 -0.45 -2.81
C VAL A 74 -14.00 -0.33 -3.60
N PHE A 75 -13.93 -0.98 -4.75
CA PHE A 75 -12.69 -1.13 -5.50
C PHE A 75 -12.67 -0.36 -6.82
N GLY A 76 -13.80 0.00 -7.42
CA GLY A 76 -13.83 0.57 -8.77
C GLY A 76 -12.93 -0.22 -9.73
N ASN A 77 -11.95 0.48 -10.33
CA ASN A 77 -10.95 -0.12 -11.23
C ASN A 77 -9.90 -1.05 -10.57
N GLY A 78 -9.89 -1.16 -9.23
CA GLY A 78 -8.99 -2.07 -8.50
C GLY A 78 -9.37 -3.55 -8.63
N VAL A 79 -10.52 -3.84 -9.24
CA VAL A 79 -10.96 -5.19 -9.63
C VAL A 79 -11.38 -5.13 -11.09
N ILE A 80 -10.96 -6.12 -11.87
CA ILE A 80 -11.37 -6.24 -13.27
C ILE A 80 -12.79 -6.79 -13.29
N GLN A 81 -13.76 -5.90 -13.53
CA GLN A 81 -15.17 -6.26 -13.60
C GLN A 81 -15.55 -6.56 -15.05
N VAL A 82 -16.11 -7.75 -15.29
CA VAL A 82 -16.47 -8.24 -16.63
C VAL A 82 -17.96 -8.55 -16.73
N ALA A 83 -18.52 -8.39 -17.94
CA ALA A 83 -19.92 -8.64 -18.22
C ALA A 83 -20.21 -10.09 -18.62
N ASP A 84 -19.27 -10.75 -19.29
CA ASP A 84 -19.45 -12.10 -19.84
C ASP A 84 -18.17 -12.93 -19.86
N SER A 85 -18.29 -14.18 -20.31
CA SER A 85 -17.19 -15.14 -20.37
C SER A 85 -16.12 -14.80 -21.41
N ASP A 86 -16.50 -14.13 -22.50
CA ASP A 86 -15.56 -13.79 -23.57
C ASP A 86 -14.63 -12.66 -23.12
N GLU A 87 -15.19 -11.66 -22.43
CA GLU A 87 -14.44 -10.60 -21.80
C GLU A 87 -13.51 -11.15 -20.70
N ALA A 88 -14.03 -12.03 -19.84
CA ALA A 88 -13.22 -12.72 -18.83
C ALA A 88 -12.03 -13.47 -19.46
N ALA A 89 -12.27 -14.22 -20.54
CA ALA A 89 -11.24 -14.96 -21.25
C ALA A 89 -10.18 -14.04 -21.89
N ASN A 90 -10.59 -12.87 -22.40
CA ASN A 90 -9.66 -11.88 -22.94
C ASN A 90 -8.77 -11.28 -21.86
N TRP A 91 -9.34 -10.93 -20.70
CA TRP A 91 -8.56 -10.45 -19.55
C TRP A 91 -7.59 -11.50 -19.01
N ILE A 92 -8.02 -12.76 -18.89
CA ILE A 92 -7.12 -13.86 -18.50
C ILE A 92 -5.93 -13.96 -19.46
N LYS A 93 -6.17 -13.88 -20.78
CA LYS A 93 -5.09 -13.88 -21.78
C LYS A 93 -4.17 -12.67 -21.61
N ALA A 94 -4.72 -11.46 -21.46
CA ALA A 94 -3.94 -10.24 -21.29
C ALA A 94 -3.05 -10.29 -20.04
N LEU A 95 -3.63 -10.64 -18.88
CA LEU A 95 -2.89 -10.76 -17.62
C LEU A 95 -1.85 -11.86 -17.67
N ARG A 96 -2.09 -12.98 -18.38
CA ARG A 96 -1.08 -14.03 -18.57
C ARG A 96 0.11 -13.51 -19.39
N MET A 97 -0.14 -12.72 -20.42
CA MET A 97 0.87 -12.27 -21.38
C MET A 97 1.64 -11.02 -20.92
N SER A 98 1.05 -10.18 -20.06
CA SER A 98 1.64 -8.90 -19.65
C SER A 98 1.89 -8.85 -18.13
N PRO A 99 3.15 -9.02 -17.68
CA PRO A 99 3.55 -8.78 -16.29
C PRO A 99 3.27 -7.36 -15.83
N ASP A 100 3.61 -6.35 -16.62
CA ASP A 100 3.44 -4.93 -16.25
C ASP A 100 1.97 -4.59 -15.98
N LEU A 101 1.05 -5.17 -16.76
CA LEU A 101 -0.38 -5.00 -16.55
C LEU A 101 -0.83 -5.64 -15.23
N ARG A 102 -0.27 -6.80 -14.85
CA ARG A 102 -0.56 -7.40 -13.55
C ARG A 102 -0.06 -6.52 -12.41
N ASP A 103 1.14 -5.97 -12.56
CA ASP A 103 1.76 -5.12 -11.54
C ASP A 103 0.96 -3.84 -11.35
N GLU A 104 0.48 -3.21 -12.43
CA GLU A 104 -0.39 -2.03 -12.39
C GLU A 104 -1.68 -2.29 -11.59
N PHE A 105 -2.45 -3.32 -11.96
CA PHE A 105 -3.69 -3.66 -11.25
C PHE A 105 -3.44 -4.08 -9.80
N SER A 106 -2.39 -4.87 -9.56
CA SER A 106 -2.06 -5.34 -8.22
C SER A 106 -1.63 -4.20 -7.32
N TYR A 107 -0.88 -3.23 -7.87
CA TYR A 107 -0.46 -2.03 -7.15
C TYR A 107 -1.67 -1.19 -6.73
N GLU A 108 -2.54 -0.81 -7.67
CA GLU A 108 -3.71 0.01 -7.37
C GLU A 108 -4.61 -0.66 -6.32
N ALA A 109 -4.88 -1.96 -6.49
CA ALA A 109 -5.73 -2.72 -5.59
C ALA A 109 -5.11 -2.84 -4.18
N ARG A 110 -3.81 -3.14 -4.09
CA ARG A 110 -3.11 -3.25 -2.81
C ARG A 110 -3.11 -1.91 -2.07
N MET A 111 -2.92 -0.79 -2.77
CA MET A 111 -2.94 0.54 -2.14
C MET A 111 -4.33 0.86 -1.58
N LYS A 112 -5.41 0.54 -2.30
CA LYS A 112 -6.78 0.67 -1.76
C LYS A 112 -6.94 -0.13 -0.47
N ILE A 113 -6.40 -1.35 -0.42
CA ILE A 113 -6.49 -2.19 0.77
C ILE A 113 -5.70 -1.60 1.94
N LEU A 114 -4.44 -1.25 1.73
CA LEU A 114 -3.57 -0.73 2.78
C LEU A 114 -4.07 0.61 3.32
N LEU A 115 -4.73 1.43 2.52
CA LEU A 115 -5.23 2.75 2.93
C LEU A 115 -6.59 2.73 3.63
N GLY A 116 -7.36 1.64 3.51
CA GLY A 116 -8.74 1.68 3.98
C GLY A 116 -9.41 0.37 4.31
N HIS A 117 -8.85 -0.78 3.95
CA HIS A 117 -9.54 -2.08 4.07
C HIS A 117 -8.78 -3.14 4.88
N THR A 118 -7.81 -2.74 5.69
CA THR A 118 -7.21 -3.64 6.69
C THR A 118 -8.12 -3.87 7.91
N TYR A 119 -7.83 -4.90 8.71
CA TYR A 119 -8.54 -5.12 9.97
C TYR A 119 -8.35 -3.98 10.97
N SER A 120 -7.17 -3.34 11.02
CA SER A 120 -6.93 -2.17 11.87
C SER A 120 -7.90 -1.04 11.55
N HIS A 121 -8.21 -0.79 10.28
CA HIS A 121 -9.23 0.20 9.89
C HIS A 121 -10.62 -0.16 10.44
N ARG A 122 -11.00 -1.45 10.42
CA ARG A 122 -12.29 -1.90 10.94
C ARG A 122 -12.35 -1.78 12.45
N VAL A 123 -11.27 -2.10 13.14
CA VAL A 123 -11.16 -1.92 14.60
C VAL A 123 -11.25 -0.43 14.95
N ASP A 124 -10.49 0.42 14.28
CA ASP A 124 -10.52 1.88 14.48
C ASP A 124 -11.92 2.47 14.24
N GLU A 125 -12.63 1.99 13.22
CA GLU A 125 -14.00 2.39 12.94
C GLU A 125 -14.97 2.01 14.07
N ILE A 126 -14.85 0.78 14.59
CA ILE A 126 -15.65 0.32 15.74
C ILE A 126 -15.33 1.18 16.97
N LEU A 127 -14.04 1.37 17.29
CA LEU A 127 -13.58 2.17 18.43
C LEU A 127 -14.13 3.60 18.38
N LYS A 128 -14.07 4.25 17.21
CA LYS A 128 -14.65 5.58 17.00
C LYS A 128 -16.15 5.59 17.24
N ARG A 129 -16.89 4.59 16.73
CA ARG A 129 -18.35 4.50 16.95
C ARG A 129 -18.74 4.34 18.41
N VAL A 130 -17.90 3.67 19.21
CA VAL A 130 -18.11 3.53 20.66
C VAL A 130 -17.40 4.62 21.47
N SER A 131 -16.93 5.70 20.82
CA SER A 131 -16.27 6.87 21.44
C SER A 131 -14.97 6.57 22.18
N LEU A 132 -14.27 5.49 21.80
CA LEU A 132 -12.95 5.09 22.32
C LEU A 132 -11.80 5.63 21.45
N ASN A 133 -11.84 6.93 21.16
CA ASN A 133 -10.91 7.57 20.21
C ASN A 133 -9.42 7.47 20.61
N ASN A 134 -9.12 7.32 21.90
CA ASN A 134 -7.74 7.20 22.41
C ASN A 134 -7.05 5.88 22.05
N HIS A 135 -7.79 4.89 21.54
CA HIS A 135 -7.27 3.57 21.18
C HIS A 135 -7.06 3.40 19.67
N VAL A 136 -7.36 4.42 18.88
CA VAL A 136 -7.18 4.42 17.43
C VAL A 136 -5.69 4.47 17.11
N VAL A 137 -5.20 3.50 16.32
CA VAL A 137 -3.76 3.39 16.01
C VAL A 137 -3.32 4.42 14.97
N GLY A 138 -4.20 4.75 14.01
CA GLY A 138 -3.94 5.80 13.02
C GLY A 138 -2.95 5.36 11.93
N LYS A 139 -2.26 6.35 11.33
CA LYS A 139 -1.29 6.12 10.24
C LYS A 139 0.07 5.68 10.79
N ALA A 140 0.85 4.98 9.96
CA ALA A 140 2.24 4.69 10.27
C ALA A 140 3.04 5.99 10.42
N ARG A 141 3.91 6.06 11.44
CA ARG A 141 4.71 7.25 11.78
C ARG A 141 6.16 7.00 11.37
N VAL A 142 6.67 7.83 10.45
CA VAL A 142 8.02 7.70 9.87
C VAL A 142 8.85 8.98 10.06
N SER A 143 10.03 8.85 10.66
CA SER A 143 11.07 9.89 10.69
C SER A 143 11.93 9.76 9.43
N ILE A 144 11.86 10.76 8.56
CA ILE A 144 12.64 10.84 7.33
C ILE A 144 13.94 11.58 7.64
N MET A 145 15.06 11.00 7.25
CA MET A 145 16.37 11.64 7.32
C MET A 145 16.87 11.90 5.91
N ALA A 146 17.22 13.15 5.65
CA ALA A 146 17.87 13.56 4.42
C ALA A 146 19.09 14.41 4.74
N SER A 147 20.21 14.12 4.11
CA SER A 147 21.40 14.95 4.15
C SER A 147 21.77 15.36 2.74
N THR A 148 22.05 16.65 2.52
CA THR A 148 22.41 17.17 1.21
C THR A 148 23.47 18.25 1.32
N ASN A 149 24.41 18.27 0.36
CA ASN A 149 25.32 19.39 0.09
C ASN A 149 24.89 20.19 -1.16
N ARG A 150 23.67 19.96 -1.67
CA ARG A 150 23.12 20.51 -2.91
C ARG A 150 21.90 21.39 -2.60
N PRO A 151 22.07 22.72 -2.40
CA PRO A 151 20.96 23.61 -2.06
C PRO A 151 19.81 23.55 -3.09
N ASN A 152 20.15 23.38 -4.37
CA ASN A 152 19.20 23.32 -5.47
C ASN A 152 18.32 22.06 -5.49
N GLN A 153 18.67 21.01 -4.73
CA GLN A 153 17.89 19.78 -4.65
C GLN A 153 16.86 19.78 -3.51
N ILE A 154 16.93 20.74 -2.58
CA ILE A 154 15.95 20.84 -1.50
C ILE A 154 14.50 20.91 -2.02
N PRO A 155 14.16 21.71 -3.05
CA PRO A 155 12.80 21.72 -3.57
C PRO A 155 12.34 20.36 -4.13
N HIS A 156 13.25 19.56 -4.69
CA HIS A 156 12.93 18.20 -5.15
C HIS A 156 12.64 17.31 -3.95
N LEU A 157 13.56 17.23 -2.99
CA LEU A 157 13.40 16.49 -1.74
C LEU A 157 12.05 16.79 -1.06
N LEU A 158 11.73 18.08 -0.86
CA LEU A 158 10.49 18.49 -0.21
C LEU A 158 9.25 18.03 -0.99
N LYS A 159 9.28 18.08 -2.33
CA LYS A 159 8.19 17.55 -3.17
C LYS A 159 8.07 16.03 -3.09
N GLN A 160 9.18 15.30 -3.05
CA GLN A 160 9.19 13.84 -2.91
C GLN A 160 8.60 13.39 -1.57
N VAL A 161 8.89 14.12 -0.49
CA VAL A 161 8.32 13.88 0.84
C VAL A 161 6.86 14.32 0.89
N GLY A 162 6.53 15.50 0.35
CA GLY A 162 5.18 16.08 0.37
C GLY A 162 4.14 15.27 -0.40
N LYS A 163 4.55 14.42 -1.34
CA LYS A 163 3.64 13.53 -2.07
C LYS A 163 3.41 12.17 -1.40
N GLN A 164 4.04 11.89 -0.26
CA GLN A 164 3.85 10.62 0.45
C GLN A 164 2.44 10.54 1.05
N VAL A 165 1.78 9.40 0.88
CA VAL A 165 0.39 9.15 1.29
C VAL A 165 0.31 8.01 2.30
N GLY A 166 -0.65 8.07 3.22
CA GLY A 166 -0.91 6.99 4.18
C GLY A 166 0.02 6.96 5.39
N VAL A 167 0.97 7.89 5.47
CA VAL A 167 1.93 8.01 6.58
C VAL A 167 1.84 9.38 7.25
N GLU A 168 2.31 9.44 8.50
CA GLU A 168 2.63 10.68 9.21
C GLU A 168 4.15 10.83 9.25
N VAL A 169 4.65 12.00 8.84
CA VAL A 169 6.09 12.21 8.64
C VAL A 169 6.67 13.28 9.56
N GLN A 170 7.83 12.97 10.12
CA GLN A 170 8.76 13.94 10.71
C GLN A 170 9.94 14.05 9.75
N LEU A 171 10.21 15.22 9.17
CA LEU A 171 11.29 15.39 8.20
C LEU A 171 12.51 16.06 8.88
N LEU A 172 13.64 15.36 8.91
CA LEU A 172 14.90 15.83 9.45
C LEU A 172 15.88 16.08 8.30
N VAL A 173 16.21 17.35 8.04
CA VAL A 173 17.08 17.77 6.95
C VAL A 173 18.41 18.29 7.49
N ALA A 174 19.51 17.62 7.14
CA ALA A 174 20.85 18.12 7.36
C ALA A 174 21.39 18.81 6.11
N THR A 175 21.66 20.11 6.18
CA THR A 175 22.33 20.85 5.11
C THR A 175 23.83 20.89 5.38
N HIS A 176 24.63 20.39 4.43
CA HIS A 176 26.06 20.16 4.60
C HIS A 176 26.86 21.22 3.84
N GLY A 177 27.55 22.10 4.57
CA GLY A 177 28.31 23.21 4.00
C GLY A 177 27.46 24.43 3.57
N PHE A 178 26.16 24.43 3.87
CA PHE A 178 25.28 25.57 3.57
C PHE A 178 24.10 25.64 4.54
N GLU A 179 23.50 26.83 4.66
CA GLU A 179 22.30 27.08 5.47
C GLU A 179 21.02 26.99 4.63
N ALA A 180 19.97 26.39 5.20
CA ALA A 180 18.66 26.37 4.56
C ALA A 180 18.06 27.79 4.47
N THR A 181 17.80 28.25 3.25
CA THR A 181 17.26 29.59 2.99
C THR A 181 15.80 29.73 3.47
N PRO A 182 15.29 30.96 3.65
CA PRO A 182 13.88 31.19 3.95
C PRO A 182 12.93 30.58 2.92
N GLU A 183 13.30 30.57 1.63
CA GLU A 183 12.49 29.99 0.55
C GLU A 183 12.31 28.48 0.73
N HIS A 184 13.36 27.76 1.15
CA HIS A 184 13.28 26.34 1.46
C HIS A 184 12.30 26.06 2.61
N LYS A 185 12.38 26.85 3.68
CA LYS A 185 11.52 26.71 4.85
C LYS A 185 10.06 27.03 4.53
N ASN A 186 9.83 28.08 3.72
CA ASN A 186 8.50 28.44 3.25
C ASN A 186 7.90 27.33 2.39
N LEU A 187 8.65 26.76 1.45
CA LEU A 187 8.18 25.64 0.63
C LEU A 187 7.81 24.41 1.48
N ALA A 188 8.59 24.09 2.51
CA ALA A 188 8.26 23.00 3.43
C ALA A 188 6.93 23.27 4.17
N ASN A 189 6.72 24.50 4.62
CA ASN A 189 5.46 24.91 5.26
C ASN A 189 4.26 24.86 4.29
N ASP A 190 4.45 25.30 3.04
CA ASP A 190 3.41 25.27 2.00
C ASP A 190 2.98 23.84 1.68
N LEU A 191 3.89 22.87 1.80
CA LEU A 191 3.64 21.44 1.67
C LEU A 191 3.16 20.78 2.98
N ALA A 192 2.89 21.57 4.03
CA ALA A 192 2.48 21.11 5.36
C ALA A 192 3.44 20.08 6.00
N LEU A 193 4.74 20.22 5.72
CA LEU A 193 5.78 19.32 6.25
C LEU A 193 6.28 19.80 7.62
N ASN A 194 6.32 18.87 8.59
CA ASN A 194 7.04 19.06 9.85
C ASN A 194 8.56 18.90 9.63
N ALA A 195 9.17 19.89 8.98
CA ALA A 195 10.58 19.89 8.62
C ALA A 195 11.46 20.56 9.68
N GLN A 196 12.46 19.83 10.18
CA GLN A 196 13.50 20.32 11.08
C GLN A 196 14.81 20.43 10.31
N TRP A 197 15.51 21.56 10.47
CA TRP A 197 16.69 21.90 9.68
C TRP A 197 17.92 21.96 10.55
N PHE A 198 19.00 21.33 10.09
CA PHE A 198 20.27 21.26 10.83
C PHE A 198 21.44 21.57 9.90
N TYR A 199 22.11 22.69 10.13
CA TYR A 199 23.39 22.96 9.49
C TYR A 199 24.44 21.96 9.99
N GLN A 200 25.27 21.46 9.08
CA GLN A 200 26.45 20.67 9.36
C GLN A 200 27.63 21.25 8.57
N ASP A 201 28.77 21.42 9.24
CA ASP A 201 30.00 21.89 8.62
C ASP A 201 30.51 20.89 7.56
N GLU A 202 31.13 21.39 6.48
CA GLU A 202 31.59 20.59 5.33
C GLU A 202 32.66 19.53 5.68
N THR A 203 33.29 19.64 6.84
CA THR A 203 34.29 18.70 7.34
C THR A 203 33.68 17.47 8.02
N ILE A 204 32.38 17.48 8.33
CA ILE A 204 31.71 16.38 9.02
C ILE A 204 31.41 15.24 8.03
N SER A 205 31.71 14.01 8.42
CA SER A 205 31.43 12.86 7.56
C SER A 205 29.93 12.58 7.45
N LEU A 206 29.49 12.10 6.29
CA LEU A 206 28.09 11.75 6.04
C LEU A 206 27.53 10.76 7.08
N GLY A 207 28.34 9.79 7.52
CA GLY A 207 27.95 8.85 8.57
C GLY A 207 27.69 9.53 9.92
N SER A 208 28.52 10.51 10.30
CA SER A 208 28.31 11.30 11.51
C SER A 208 27.04 12.15 11.41
N ILE A 209 26.74 12.70 10.24
CA ILE A 209 25.49 13.44 9.99
C ILE A 209 24.28 12.52 10.17
N TYR A 210 24.29 11.31 9.60
CA TYR A 210 23.16 10.39 9.78
C TYR A 210 23.03 9.91 11.22
N ASN A 211 24.12 9.65 11.95
CA ASN A 211 24.05 9.34 13.39
C ASN A 211 23.42 10.50 14.18
N PHE A 212 23.76 11.73 13.81
CA PHE A 212 23.17 12.94 14.40
C PHE A 212 21.66 13.05 14.11
N LEU A 213 21.21 12.71 12.90
CA LEU A 213 19.80 12.72 12.52
C LEU A 213 19.01 11.60 13.18
N ILE A 214 19.55 10.37 13.24
CA ILE A 214 18.91 9.22 13.89
C ILE A 214 18.60 9.53 15.36
N ALA A 215 19.53 10.17 16.07
CA ALA A 215 19.34 10.55 17.47
C ALA A 215 18.20 11.58 17.71
N ARG A 216 17.63 12.15 16.65
CA ARG A 216 16.52 13.13 16.67
C ARG A 216 15.23 12.59 16.03
N ALA A 217 15.24 11.33 15.60
CA ALA A 217 14.03 10.67 15.13
C ALA A 217 13.06 10.47 16.31
N ASP A 218 11.88 11.06 16.21
CA ASP A 218 10.82 10.92 17.22
C ASP A 218 9.90 9.71 16.94
N TYR A 219 9.92 9.19 15.71
CA TYR A 219 8.96 8.19 15.22
C TYR A 219 9.59 6.79 15.16
N PRO A 220 8.79 5.72 15.29
CA PRO A 220 9.30 4.35 15.45
C PRO A 220 9.99 3.80 14.20
N ILE A 221 9.66 4.31 13.02
CA ILE A 221 10.27 3.91 11.75
C ILE A 221 11.17 5.06 11.28
N VAL A 222 12.41 4.74 10.91
CA VAL A 222 13.36 5.70 10.35
C VAL A 222 13.65 5.34 8.90
N ALA A 223 13.46 6.30 7.99
CA ALA A 223 13.73 6.15 6.58
C ALA A 223 14.78 7.16 6.13
N LYS A 224 15.77 6.71 5.35
CA LYS A 224 16.68 7.61 4.62
C LYS A 224 16.05 7.91 3.25
N ILE A 225 15.96 9.19 2.90
CA ILE A 225 15.54 9.65 1.57
C ILE A 225 16.65 10.50 0.98
N ASP A 226 17.01 10.21 -0.27
CA ASP A 226 17.97 11.00 -1.05
C ASP A 226 17.28 12.15 -1.78
N ASP A 227 18.01 13.26 -1.93
CA ASP A 227 17.52 14.52 -2.47
C ASP A 227 17.45 14.56 -4.00
N ASP A 228 17.94 13.53 -4.71
CA ASP A 228 17.89 13.42 -6.18
C ASP A 228 17.15 12.18 -6.70
N ASP A 229 16.59 11.35 -5.83
CA ASP A 229 15.81 10.17 -6.22
C ASP A 229 14.31 10.48 -6.39
N ASP A 230 13.62 9.65 -7.18
CA ASP A 230 12.18 9.67 -7.32
C ASP A 230 11.53 8.53 -6.52
N TYR A 231 10.65 8.90 -5.60
CA TYR A 231 9.91 7.98 -4.74
C TYR A 231 8.45 7.89 -5.19
N GLY A 232 7.83 6.72 -5.19
CA GLY A 232 6.38 6.60 -5.41
C GLY A 232 5.58 7.30 -4.29
N PRO A 233 4.32 7.73 -4.52
CA PRO A 233 3.50 8.37 -3.49
C PRO A 233 3.17 7.45 -2.30
N TYR A 234 3.26 6.13 -2.48
CA TYR A 234 3.02 5.15 -1.43
C TYR A 234 4.29 4.49 -0.89
N TYR A 235 5.47 4.96 -1.31
CA TYR A 235 6.74 4.33 -0.97
C TYR A 235 6.89 4.09 0.53
N LEU A 236 6.70 5.13 1.37
CA LEU A 236 6.85 4.97 2.82
C LEU A 236 5.76 4.09 3.46
N LEU A 237 4.54 4.11 2.93
CA LEU A 237 3.46 3.23 3.40
C LEU A 237 3.81 1.76 3.14
N GLU A 238 4.32 1.45 1.96
CA GLU A 238 4.71 0.09 1.58
C GLU A 238 5.88 -0.42 2.43
N GLN A 239 6.87 0.44 2.71
CA GLN A 239 7.98 0.07 3.60
C GLN A 239 7.51 -0.16 5.03
N ALA A 240 6.59 0.67 5.54
CA ALA A 240 6.03 0.49 6.88
C ALA A 240 5.24 -0.83 6.98
N ASP A 241 4.38 -1.12 6.00
CA ASP A 241 3.61 -2.38 5.94
C ASP A 241 4.53 -3.62 5.88
N ALA A 242 5.64 -3.53 5.14
CA ALA A 242 6.62 -4.60 5.06
C ALA A 242 7.31 -4.87 6.41
N ILE A 243 7.68 -3.82 7.16
CA ILE A 243 8.30 -3.95 8.49
C ILE A 243 7.33 -4.63 9.45
N ASP A 244 6.07 -4.18 9.50
CA ASP A 244 5.04 -4.76 10.37
C ASP A 244 4.76 -6.22 10.02
N SER A 245 4.68 -6.54 8.72
CA SER A 245 4.45 -7.90 8.23
C SER A 245 5.63 -8.86 8.51
N MET A 246 6.85 -8.35 8.66
CA MET A 246 8.02 -9.16 9.02
C MET A 246 8.13 -9.41 10.53
N ALA A 247 7.52 -8.55 11.35
CA ALA A 247 7.52 -8.70 12.81
C ALA A 247 6.42 -9.65 13.33
N ALA A 248 5.43 -9.99 12.49
CA ALA A 248 4.33 -10.91 12.78
C ALA A 248 4.66 -12.36 12.40
#